data_AF-A0A2G9XZP4-F1
#
_entry.id   AF-A0A2G9XZP4-F1
#
_cell.length_a   1.000
_cell.length_b   1.000
_cell.length_c   1.000
_cell.angle_alpha   90.00
_cell.angle_beta   90.00
_cell.angle_gamma   90.00
#
_symmetry.space_group_name_H-M   'P 1'
#
loop_
_entity.id
_entity.type
_entity.pdbx_description
1 polymer ?
#
loop_
_entity_poly.entity_id
_entity_poly.type
_entity_poly.pdbx_seq_one_letter_code
_entity_poly.pdbx_strand_id
1 'polypeptide(L)'
;MDAAFKEKERAVVLGGFHASAVPEEAIQHADSVVIGEAEEIWQRLLRDFEAGRLKKFYRRREWANLENLPIPRRDLLKAKSYRLFNTVETARGCPFHCSFCSVSSYFGNTYRFRPVKDVVKEVETLEGKYLFFVDDNIVGIPRRAKELFKALTPCKKKWIGQGSLTFANDDELLKLAAKSGCIAMFIGFESLSQASLREASKPFNVVKHYEEAIKKIHTHGISIHAAFIFGFDNDDESVFEKTVEFVNKTKLDSISFSALIPFPGTPLYRKLIKENRIITTNWSKYGGAVFQPKLMSQEALNEGCKWAWRQCYSYKSIFTRLGSLKRHWFLHLLVNLGYKKWVRSL
;
A
#
# COMPACT_ATOMS: atom_id res chain seq x y z
N MET A 1 -3.78 25.56 -1.85
CA MET A 1 -2.45 25.41 -2.49
C MET A 1 -2.34 26.34 -3.70
N ASP A 2 -3.38 26.43 -4.51
CA ASP A 2 -3.43 27.20 -5.76
C ASP A 2 -3.11 28.71 -5.61
N ALA A 3 -3.67 29.39 -4.60
CA ALA A 3 -3.50 30.84 -4.42
C ALA A 3 -2.02 31.29 -4.30
N ALA A 4 -1.20 30.58 -3.50
CA ALA A 4 0.18 30.98 -3.22
C ALA A 4 1.15 30.78 -4.40
N PHE A 5 0.80 29.93 -5.37
CA PHE A 5 1.59 29.73 -6.59
C PHE A 5 1.10 30.62 -7.74
N LYS A 6 -0.21 30.85 -7.84
CA LYS A 6 -0.81 31.80 -8.78
C LYS A 6 -0.34 33.24 -8.54
N GLU A 7 -0.19 33.66 -7.29
CA GLU A 7 0.41 34.96 -6.92
C GLU A 7 1.86 35.14 -7.40
N LYS A 8 2.56 34.05 -7.74
CA LYS A 8 3.96 34.08 -8.18
C LYS A 8 4.13 33.87 -9.69
N GLU A 9 3.04 33.95 -10.46
CA GLU A 9 3.02 33.72 -11.92
C GLU A 9 3.64 32.37 -12.34
N ARG A 10 3.50 31.34 -11.49
CA ARG A 10 4.04 30.00 -11.78
C ARG A 10 2.94 29.10 -12.31
N ALA A 11 3.21 28.41 -13.41
CA ALA A 11 2.34 27.33 -13.88
C ALA A 11 2.32 26.17 -12.88
N VAL A 12 1.12 25.68 -12.59
CA VAL A 12 0.85 24.58 -11.66
C VAL A 12 0.43 23.35 -12.45
N VAL A 13 1.14 22.24 -12.24
CA VAL A 13 0.83 20.95 -12.84
C VAL A 13 0.55 19.92 -11.75
N LEU A 14 -0.57 19.20 -11.84
CA LEU A 14 -0.90 18.09 -10.94
C LEU A 14 -0.82 16.75 -11.66
N GLY A 15 -0.50 15.69 -10.90
CA GLY A 15 -0.42 14.32 -11.38
C GLY A 15 -0.58 13.30 -10.26
N GLY A 16 -0.48 12.01 -10.59
CA GLY A 16 -0.62 10.90 -9.65
C GLY A 16 -2.04 10.35 -9.56
N PHE A 17 -2.27 9.50 -8.55
CA PHE A 17 -3.50 8.69 -8.42
C PHE A 17 -4.78 9.53 -8.41
N HIS A 18 -4.88 10.52 -7.52
CA HIS A 18 -6.08 11.36 -7.41
C HIS A 18 -6.35 12.15 -8.70
N ALA A 19 -5.34 12.85 -9.23
CA ALA A 19 -5.47 13.64 -10.45
C ALA A 19 -5.82 12.78 -11.69
N SER A 20 -5.48 11.48 -11.66
CA SER A 20 -5.84 10.55 -12.71
C SER A 20 -7.25 9.96 -12.55
N ALA A 21 -7.71 9.79 -11.31
CA ALA A 21 -9.03 9.25 -11.00
C ALA A 21 -10.15 10.30 -11.16
N VAL A 22 -9.88 11.55 -10.79
CA VAL A 22 -10.83 12.69 -10.87
C VAL A 22 -10.17 13.92 -11.52
N PRO A 23 -9.77 13.83 -12.81
CA PRO A 23 -9.03 14.90 -13.48
C PRO A 23 -9.79 16.22 -13.56
N GLU A 24 -11.12 16.16 -13.69
CA GLU A 24 -11.99 17.35 -13.75
C GLU A 24 -12.08 18.09 -12.42
N GLU A 25 -11.83 17.41 -11.31
CA GLU A 25 -11.68 18.06 -10.01
C GLU A 25 -10.28 18.65 -9.87
N ALA A 26 -9.25 17.88 -10.23
CA ALA A 26 -7.86 18.31 -10.10
C ALA A 26 -7.54 19.57 -10.94
N ILE A 27 -8.11 19.71 -12.14
CA ILE A 27 -7.88 20.86 -13.01
C ILE A 27 -8.44 22.17 -12.44
N GLN A 28 -9.36 22.12 -11.48
CA GLN A 28 -9.87 23.33 -10.81
C GLN A 28 -8.81 23.99 -9.91
N HIS A 29 -7.71 23.29 -9.65
CA HIS A 29 -6.62 23.71 -8.75
C HIS A 29 -5.25 23.76 -9.44
N ALA A 30 -5.21 23.72 -10.77
CA ALA A 30 -3.99 23.67 -11.57
C ALA A 30 -4.20 24.23 -12.98
N ASP A 31 -3.12 24.59 -13.67
CA ASP A 31 -3.15 24.98 -15.08
C ASP A 31 -3.16 23.77 -16.01
N SER A 32 -2.58 22.65 -15.56
CA SER A 32 -2.51 21.40 -16.30
C SER A 32 -2.58 20.18 -15.38
N VAL A 33 -3.14 19.09 -15.88
CA VAL A 33 -3.20 17.79 -15.21
C VAL A 33 -2.58 16.71 -16.11
N VAL A 34 -1.64 15.95 -15.54
CA VAL A 34 -1.08 14.73 -16.14
C VAL A 34 -1.88 13.53 -15.63
N ILE A 35 -2.53 12.82 -16.55
CA ILE A 35 -3.37 11.68 -16.25
C ILE A 35 -2.64 10.39 -16.63
N GLY A 36 -2.42 9.53 -15.64
CA GLY A 36 -1.62 8.32 -15.74
C GLY A 36 -0.15 8.57 -15.42
N GLU A 37 0.71 7.82 -16.09
CA GLU A 37 2.17 7.84 -15.92
C GLU A 37 2.80 9.03 -16.65
N ALA A 38 3.75 9.71 -15.99
CA ALA A 38 4.26 11.00 -16.45
C ALA A 38 5.49 10.90 -17.36
N GLU A 39 6.24 9.80 -17.35
CA GLU A 39 7.57 9.66 -17.92
C GLU A 39 7.64 10.12 -19.39
N GLU A 40 6.73 9.61 -20.22
CA GLU A 40 6.66 9.92 -21.66
C GLU A 40 5.83 11.19 -21.95
N ILE A 41 5.10 11.69 -20.96
CA ILE A 41 4.23 12.87 -21.08
C ILE A 41 5.00 14.14 -20.73
N TRP A 42 5.91 14.05 -19.76
CA TRP A 42 6.53 15.20 -19.12
C TRP A 42 7.31 16.08 -20.10
N GLN A 43 8.13 15.47 -20.96
CA GLN A 43 8.89 16.21 -21.98
C GLN A 43 7.99 16.93 -23.00
N ARG A 44 6.84 16.34 -23.33
CA ARG A 44 5.86 16.99 -24.21
C ARG A 44 5.22 18.18 -23.52
N LEU A 45 4.83 18.01 -22.25
CA LEU A 45 4.23 19.07 -21.45
C LEU A 45 5.19 20.26 -21.32
N LEU A 46 6.47 20.02 -21.02
CA LEU A 46 7.48 21.08 -20.90
C LEU A 46 7.67 21.85 -22.20
N ARG A 47 7.75 21.17 -23.35
CA ARG A 47 7.81 21.83 -24.67
C ARG A 47 6.57 22.68 -24.96
N ASP A 48 5.40 22.17 -24.62
CA ASP A 48 4.15 22.90 -24.80
C ASP A 48 4.06 24.12 -23.85
N PHE A 49 4.63 24.02 -22.64
CA PHE A 49 4.76 25.15 -21.72
C PHE A 49 5.70 26.23 -22.26
N GLU A 50 6.91 25.86 -22.70
CA GLU A 50 7.91 26.78 -23.26
C GLU A 50 7.40 27.52 -24.50
N ALA A 51 6.56 26.86 -25.31
CA ALA A 51 5.95 27.45 -26.50
C ALA A 51 4.63 28.20 -26.21
N GLY A 52 4.27 28.45 -24.94
CA GLY A 52 3.07 29.20 -24.56
C GLY A 52 1.75 28.52 -24.90
N ARG A 53 1.75 27.19 -25.04
CA ARG A 53 0.63 26.35 -25.53
C ARG A 53 0.29 25.21 -24.57
N LEU A 54 0.47 25.45 -23.27
CA LEU A 54 0.18 24.48 -22.22
C LEU A 54 -1.30 24.05 -22.28
N LYS A 55 -1.54 22.75 -22.37
CA LYS A 55 -2.90 22.17 -22.37
C LYS A 55 -3.37 21.90 -20.95
N LYS A 56 -4.69 21.92 -20.75
CA LYS A 56 -5.32 21.53 -19.47
C LYS A 56 -5.08 20.05 -19.13
N PHE A 57 -5.08 19.16 -20.12
CA PHE A 57 -4.96 17.73 -19.89
C PHE A 57 -3.90 17.10 -20.78
N TYR A 58 -3.04 16.30 -20.17
CA TYR A 58 -2.13 15.40 -20.87
C TYR A 58 -2.41 13.97 -20.44
N ARG A 59 -2.59 13.08 -21.42
CA ARG A 59 -2.83 11.66 -21.20
C ARG A 59 -2.18 10.86 -22.33
N ARG A 60 -1.63 9.70 -22.00
CA ARG A 60 -1.18 8.69 -22.97
C ARG A 60 -2.05 7.44 -22.83
N ARG A 61 -2.33 6.77 -23.95
CA ARG A 61 -3.08 5.49 -23.95
C ARG A 61 -2.21 4.32 -23.57
N GLU A 62 -0.94 4.37 -23.97
CA GLU A 62 0.05 3.35 -23.69
C GLU A 62 0.76 3.63 -22.36
N TRP A 63 1.02 2.56 -21.63
CA TRP A 63 1.81 2.60 -20.40
C TRP A 63 3.27 2.95 -20.68
N ALA A 64 3.95 3.51 -19.67
CA ALA A 64 5.37 3.82 -19.72
C ALA A 64 6.21 2.53 -19.88
N ASN A 65 7.31 2.63 -20.62
CA ASN A 65 8.31 1.57 -20.62
C ASN A 65 9.07 1.61 -19.28
N LEU A 66 9.25 0.45 -18.65
CA LEU A 66 9.97 0.33 -17.38
C LEU A 66 11.44 -0.09 -17.55
N GLU A 67 11.89 -0.28 -18.78
CA GLU A 67 13.28 -0.56 -19.09
C GLU A 67 14.12 0.72 -19.11
N ASN A 68 15.36 0.64 -18.61
CA ASN A 68 16.35 1.72 -18.66
C ASN A 68 15.86 3.06 -18.06
N LEU A 69 14.91 3.00 -17.11
CA LEU A 69 14.51 4.18 -16.35
C LEU A 69 15.73 4.81 -15.65
N PRO A 70 15.84 6.15 -15.61
CA PRO A 70 16.94 6.80 -14.94
C PRO A 70 16.92 6.50 -13.44
N ILE A 71 18.10 6.36 -12.84
CA ILE A 71 18.22 6.23 -11.38
C ILE A 71 17.67 7.51 -10.73
N PRO A 72 16.72 7.41 -9.78
CA PRO A 72 16.17 8.59 -9.11
C PRO A 72 17.25 9.45 -8.45
N ARG A 73 17.18 10.78 -8.68
CA ARG A 73 18.07 11.82 -8.13
C ARG A 73 17.84 12.04 -6.63
N ARG A 74 18.20 11.04 -5.82
CA ARG A 74 18.05 11.05 -4.35
C ARG A 74 18.89 12.13 -3.67
N ASP A 75 19.94 12.61 -4.34
CA ASP A 75 20.76 13.74 -3.90
C ASP A 75 19.96 15.05 -3.78
N LEU A 76 18.82 15.18 -4.46
CA LEU A 76 17.91 16.31 -4.31
C LEU A 76 17.05 16.22 -3.04
N LEU A 77 16.99 15.06 -2.38
CA LEU A 77 16.15 14.82 -1.22
C LEU A 77 16.91 15.10 0.07
N LYS A 78 16.26 15.80 1.00
CA LYS A 78 16.79 15.99 2.36
C LYS A 78 16.58 14.70 3.17
N ALA A 79 17.60 13.85 3.28
CA ALA A 79 17.48 12.53 3.90
C ALA A 79 16.82 12.54 5.29
N LYS A 80 17.14 13.54 6.13
CA LYS A 80 16.57 13.70 7.48
C LYS A 80 15.06 14.01 7.50
N SER A 81 14.48 14.43 6.37
CA SER A 81 13.05 14.72 6.25
C SER A 81 12.20 13.48 5.95
N TYR A 82 12.81 12.33 5.66
CA TYR A 82 12.11 11.10 5.27
C TYR A 82 12.37 9.97 6.27
N ARG A 83 11.31 9.28 6.70
CA ARG A 83 11.46 8.07 7.53
C ARG A 83 11.98 6.87 6.74
N LEU A 84 11.60 6.79 5.45
CA LEU A 84 12.04 5.78 4.50
C LEU A 84 12.72 6.50 3.33
N PHE A 85 14.04 6.61 3.40
CA PHE A 85 14.83 7.31 2.38
C PHE A 85 15.15 6.41 1.17
N ASN A 86 15.54 5.17 1.44
CA ASN A 86 15.88 4.19 0.42
C ASN A 86 14.61 3.46 -0.04
N THR A 87 13.92 4.00 -1.03
CA THR A 87 12.78 3.35 -1.68
C THR A 87 13.15 2.86 -3.08
N VAL A 88 12.67 1.70 -3.50
CA VAL A 88 12.89 1.17 -4.86
C VAL A 88 11.58 0.61 -5.40
N GLU A 89 11.25 0.94 -6.64
CA GLU A 89 10.14 0.31 -7.37
C GLU A 89 10.71 -0.81 -8.24
N THR A 90 10.10 -1.99 -8.25
CA THR A 90 10.52 -3.11 -9.12
C THR A 90 9.46 -3.45 -10.17
N ALA A 91 8.22 -3.06 -9.91
CA ALA A 91 7.08 -3.32 -10.77
C ALA A 91 5.96 -2.30 -10.55
N ARG A 92 5.07 -2.17 -11.53
CA ARG A 92 3.84 -1.35 -11.47
C ARG A 92 2.61 -2.18 -11.77
N GLY A 93 1.57 -1.97 -10.96
CA GLY A 93 0.32 -2.73 -11.03
C GLY A 93 0.34 -3.97 -10.13
N CYS A 94 -0.69 -4.79 -10.26
CA CYS A 94 -0.91 -5.98 -9.43
C CYS A 94 -1.69 -7.01 -10.25
N PRO A 95 -1.39 -8.33 -10.12
CA PRO A 95 -2.12 -9.37 -10.86
C PRO A 95 -3.53 -9.63 -10.29
N PHE A 96 -3.93 -8.91 -9.24
CA PHE A 96 -5.23 -9.05 -8.59
C PHE A 96 -6.10 -7.81 -8.80
N HIS A 97 -7.42 -8.02 -8.69
CA HIS A 97 -8.43 -7.00 -8.97
C HIS A 97 -9.38 -6.79 -7.78
N CYS A 98 -8.82 -6.58 -6.59
CA CYS A 98 -9.62 -6.30 -5.40
C CYS A 98 -10.52 -5.07 -5.63
N SER A 99 -11.81 -5.17 -5.31
CA SER A 99 -12.83 -4.19 -5.71
C SER A 99 -12.67 -2.80 -5.08
N PHE A 100 -11.97 -2.71 -3.96
CA PHE A 100 -11.69 -1.47 -3.22
C PHE A 100 -10.35 -0.83 -3.60
N CYS A 101 -9.50 -1.53 -4.35
CA CYS A 101 -8.11 -1.14 -4.56
C CYS A 101 -7.97 -0.14 -5.71
N SER A 102 -7.27 0.97 -5.47
CA SER A 102 -6.99 1.99 -6.49
C SER A 102 -5.92 1.57 -7.50
N VAL A 103 -5.09 0.57 -7.18
CA VAL A 103 -3.98 0.11 -8.04
C VAL A 103 -4.46 -0.35 -9.41
N SER A 104 -5.46 -1.25 -9.47
CA SER A 104 -6.03 -1.73 -10.72
C SER A 104 -6.83 -0.65 -11.46
N SER A 105 -7.38 0.31 -10.71
CA SER A 105 -8.06 1.48 -11.30
C SER A 105 -7.07 2.43 -11.96
N TYR A 106 -5.84 2.52 -11.44
CA TYR A 106 -4.80 3.41 -11.94
C TYR A 106 -3.91 2.78 -13.02
N PHE A 107 -3.38 1.57 -12.79
CA PHE A 107 -2.50 0.84 -13.72
C PHE A 107 -3.25 -0.11 -14.67
N GLY A 108 -4.59 -0.11 -14.62
CA GLY A 108 -5.43 -1.06 -15.32
C GLY A 108 -5.16 -2.50 -14.87
N ASN A 109 -5.45 -3.46 -15.75
CA ASN A 109 -5.20 -4.88 -15.50
C ASN A 109 -3.79 -5.31 -15.89
N THR A 110 -2.81 -4.42 -15.78
CA THR A 110 -1.42 -4.71 -16.15
C THR A 110 -0.56 -4.95 -14.92
N TYR A 111 0.45 -5.80 -15.08
CA TYR A 111 1.51 -5.96 -14.10
C TYR A 111 2.84 -6.00 -14.84
N ARG A 112 3.56 -4.87 -14.78
CA ARG A 112 4.77 -4.62 -15.56
C ARG A 112 5.97 -4.57 -14.64
N PHE A 113 7.09 -5.10 -15.10
CA PHE A 113 8.31 -5.21 -14.30
C PHE A 113 9.43 -4.38 -14.92
N ARG A 114 10.24 -3.77 -14.06
CA ARG A 114 11.57 -3.31 -14.45
C ARG A 114 12.48 -4.52 -14.70
N PRO A 115 13.49 -4.44 -15.57
CA PRO A 115 14.51 -5.48 -15.67
C PRO A 115 15.21 -5.71 -14.32
N VAL A 116 15.45 -6.98 -13.96
CA VAL A 116 16.13 -7.34 -12.69
C VAL A 116 17.47 -6.63 -12.56
N LYS A 117 18.25 -6.59 -13.65
CA LYS A 117 19.56 -5.94 -13.70
C LYS A 117 19.49 -4.45 -13.35
N ASP A 118 18.43 -3.75 -13.77
CA ASP A 118 18.27 -2.31 -13.53
C ASP A 118 17.92 -2.07 -12.05
N VAL A 119 17.07 -2.94 -11.48
CA VAL A 119 16.73 -2.90 -10.05
C VAL A 119 17.96 -3.17 -9.19
N VAL A 120 18.76 -4.18 -9.52
CA VAL A 120 20.00 -4.50 -8.79
C VAL A 120 20.99 -3.35 -8.86
N LYS A 121 21.21 -2.80 -10.07
CA LYS A 121 22.08 -1.63 -10.27
C LYS A 121 21.67 -0.45 -9.39
N GLU A 122 20.37 -0.15 -9.32
CA GLU A 122 19.87 0.91 -8.44
C GLU A 122 20.08 0.58 -6.96
N VAL A 123 19.78 -0.64 -6.52
CA VAL A 123 19.97 -1.08 -5.12
C VAL A 123 21.43 -0.99 -4.67
N GLU A 124 22.38 -1.26 -5.58
CA GLU A 124 23.82 -1.13 -5.32
C GLU A 124 24.26 0.32 -5.08
N THR A 125 23.56 1.31 -5.67
CA THR A 125 23.84 2.74 -5.43
C THR A 125 23.34 3.25 -4.07
N LEU A 126 22.48 2.48 -3.38
CA LEU A 126 21.88 2.94 -2.13
C LEU A 126 22.88 2.87 -0.98
N GLU A 127 22.99 3.95 -0.21
CA GLU A 127 23.76 3.96 1.03
C GLU A 127 23.04 3.21 2.16
N GLY A 128 23.80 2.64 3.09
CA GLY A 128 23.24 1.92 4.23
C GLY A 128 22.65 0.55 3.89
N LYS A 129 22.05 -0.09 4.91
CA LYS A 129 21.62 -1.50 4.82
C LYS A 129 20.15 -1.68 4.48
N TYR A 130 19.30 -0.71 4.81
CA TYR A 130 17.84 -0.87 4.76
C TYR A 130 17.25 -0.22 3.51
N LEU A 131 16.27 -0.87 2.90
CA LEU A 131 15.45 -0.30 1.83
C LEU A 131 14.01 -0.79 1.89
N PHE A 132 13.11 -0.06 1.24
CA PHE A 132 11.69 -0.38 1.13
C PHE A 132 11.31 -0.52 -0.35
N PHE A 133 10.77 -1.67 -0.72
CA PHE A 133 10.18 -1.85 -2.04
C PHE A 133 8.77 -1.27 -2.05
N VAL A 134 8.52 -0.31 -2.94
CA VAL A 134 7.25 0.44 -3.00
C VAL A 134 6.16 -0.26 -3.80
N ASP A 135 6.48 -1.39 -4.43
CA ASP A 135 5.57 -2.24 -5.18
C ASP A 135 4.31 -2.56 -4.38
N ASP A 136 3.15 -2.55 -5.05
CA ASP A 136 1.88 -2.95 -4.45
C ASP A 136 1.84 -4.44 -4.09
N ASN A 137 2.61 -5.26 -4.84
CA ASN A 137 2.76 -6.68 -4.57
C ASN A 137 4.06 -7.23 -5.17
N ILE A 138 5.20 -7.17 -4.46
CA ILE A 138 6.50 -7.64 -4.98
C ILE A 138 6.55 -9.15 -5.26
N VAL A 139 5.60 -9.91 -4.70
CA VAL A 139 5.49 -11.38 -4.80
C VAL A 139 4.35 -11.83 -5.71
N GLY A 140 3.73 -10.90 -6.45
CA GLY A 140 2.54 -11.17 -7.26
C GLY A 140 2.76 -12.22 -8.35
N ILE A 141 3.97 -12.27 -8.92
CA ILE A 141 4.40 -13.34 -9.85
C ILE A 141 5.59 -14.08 -9.22
N PRO A 142 5.37 -15.28 -8.63
CA PRO A 142 6.40 -16.01 -7.88
C PRO A 142 7.70 -16.21 -8.65
N ARG A 143 7.62 -16.61 -9.93
CA ARG A 143 8.81 -16.81 -10.78
C ARG A 143 9.68 -15.55 -10.85
N ARG A 144 9.08 -14.40 -11.17
CA ARG A 144 9.77 -13.11 -11.31
C ARG A 144 10.32 -12.61 -9.97
N ALA A 145 9.61 -12.86 -8.87
CA ALA A 145 10.07 -12.56 -7.52
C ALA A 145 11.28 -13.41 -7.12
N LYS A 146 11.28 -14.73 -7.43
CA LYS A 146 12.44 -15.61 -7.20
C LYS A 146 13.67 -15.14 -7.97
N GLU A 147 13.50 -14.75 -9.24
CA GLU A 147 14.58 -14.18 -10.06
C GLU A 147 15.16 -12.91 -9.43
N LEU A 148 14.31 -12.00 -8.95
CA LEU A 148 14.73 -10.78 -8.23
C LEU A 148 15.51 -11.11 -6.96
N PHE A 149 14.95 -11.95 -6.08
CA PHE A 149 15.55 -12.24 -4.78
C PHE A 149 16.88 -12.98 -4.90
N LYS A 150 17.03 -13.85 -5.91
CA LYS A 150 18.32 -14.46 -6.26
C LYS A 150 19.35 -13.38 -6.60
N ALA A 151 18.98 -12.43 -7.45
CA ALA A 151 19.87 -11.35 -7.89
C ALA A 151 20.19 -10.31 -6.79
N LEU A 152 19.30 -10.11 -5.82
CA LEU A 152 19.51 -9.19 -4.69
C LEU A 152 20.38 -9.78 -3.57
N THR A 153 20.53 -11.10 -3.51
CA THR A 153 21.28 -11.78 -2.44
C THR A 153 22.72 -11.26 -2.26
N PRO A 154 23.51 -11.00 -3.33
CA PRO A 154 24.86 -10.45 -3.21
C PRO A 154 24.92 -9.02 -2.65
N CYS A 155 23.84 -8.22 -2.79
CA CYS A 155 23.81 -6.83 -2.35
C CYS A 155 23.83 -6.67 -0.82
N LYS A 156 23.59 -7.76 -0.07
CA LYS A 156 23.61 -7.81 1.41
C LYS A 156 22.75 -6.72 2.08
N LYS A 157 21.66 -6.30 1.43
CA LYS A 157 20.68 -5.36 1.97
C LYS A 157 19.67 -6.08 2.88
N LYS A 158 18.95 -5.30 3.68
CA LYS A 158 17.76 -5.69 4.42
C LYS A 158 16.58 -4.93 3.85
N TRP A 159 15.51 -5.61 3.53
CA TRP A 159 14.40 -4.98 2.83
C TRP A 159 13.04 -5.33 3.43
N ILE A 160 12.13 -4.38 3.27
CA ILE A 160 10.71 -4.51 3.57
C ILE A 160 9.96 -4.34 2.24
N GLY A 161 8.92 -5.13 2.02
CA GLY A 161 8.08 -5.02 0.83
C GLY A 161 6.61 -5.24 1.16
N GLN A 162 5.77 -5.14 0.15
CA GLN A 162 4.33 -5.39 0.27
C GLN A 162 3.94 -6.57 -0.62
N GLY A 163 2.95 -7.35 -0.18
CA GLY A 163 2.54 -8.54 -0.91
C GLY A 163 1.23 -9.15 -0.44
N SER A 164 0.70 -10.04 -1.28
CA SER A 164 -0.45 -10.87 -0.93
C SER A 164 -0.05 -12.04 -0.02
N LEU A 165 -1.02 -12.58 0.72
CA LEU A 165 -0.81 -13.76 1.57
C LEU A 165 -0.42 -15.02 0.77
N THR A 166 -0.70 -15.03 -0.54
CA THR A 166 -0.25 -16.10 -1.47
C THR A 166 1.26 -16.32 -1.45
N PHE A 167 2.04 -15.35 -0.95
CA PHE A 167 3.46 -15.51 -0.61
C PHE A 167 3.75 -16.77 0.21
N ALA A 168 2.86 -17.10 1.15
CA ALA A 168 3.02 -18.25 2.03
C ALA A 168 2.87 -19.61 1.29
N ASN A 169 2.30 -19.62 0.09
CA ASN A 169 2.04 -20.86 -0.65
C ASN A 169 3.31 -21.46 -1.25
N ASP A 170 4.40 -20.70 -1.35
CA ASP A 170 5.65 -21.12 -2.02
C ASP A 170 6.84 -21.05 -1.05
N ASP A 171 7.29 -22.22 -0.60
CA ASP A 171 8.38 -22.35 0.37
C ASP A 171 9.75 -21.89 -0.20
N GLU A 172 10.01 -22.13 -1.48
CA GLU A 172 11.23 -21.67 -2.13
C GLU A 172 11.24 -20.14 -2.21
N LEU A 173 10.10 -19.53 -2.52
CA LEU A 173 9.96 -18.08 -2.57
C LEU A 173 10.24 -17.44 -1.20
N LEU A 174 9.71 -18.01 -0.11
CA LEU A 174 9.99 -17.58 1.27
C LEU A 174 11.47 -17.69 1.62
N LYS A 175 12.11 -18.83 1.32
CA LYS A 175 13.55 -19.05 1.53
C LYS A 175 14.40 -18.03 0.77
N LEU A 176 14.07 -17.77 -0.49
CA LEU A 176 14.79 -16.79 -1.32
C LEU A 176 14.58 -15.37 -0.81
N ALA A 177 13.36 -15.01 -0.40
CA ALA A 177 13.07 -13.71 0.20
C ALA A 177 13.93 -13.50 1.45
N ALA A 178 13.91 -14.46 2.40
CA ALA A 178 14.73 -14.39 3.62
C ALA A 178 16.22 -14.31 3.31
N LYS A 179 16.73 -15.15 2.38
CA LYS A 179 18.15 -15.16 1.96
C LYS A 179 18.58 -13.82 1.33
N SER A 180 17.69 -13.20 0.54
CA SER A 180 17.94 -11.90 -0.09
C SER A 180 17.86 -10.71 0.87
N GLY A 181 17.43 -10.95 2.11
CA GLY A 181 17.38 -9.93 3.16
C GLY A 181 15.99 -9.42 3.53
N CYS A 182 14.91 -10.10 3.13
CA CYS A 182 13.56 -9.76 3.59
C CYS A 182 13.50 -9.83 5.13
N ILE A 183 13.17 -8.71 5.77
CA ILE A 183 12.96 -8.66 7.23
C ILE A 183 11.48 -8.51 7.58
N ALA A 184 10.68 -7.90 6.72
CA ALA A 184 9.24 -7.77 6.95
C ALA A 184 8.46 -7.66 5.63
N MET A 185 7.22 -8.15 5.66
CA MET A 185 6.24 -8.00 4.60
C MET A 185 4.99 -7.30 5.14
N PHE A 186 4.56 -6.25 4.46
CA PHE A 186 3.20 -5.72 4.60
C PHE A 186 2.25 -6.66 3.85
N ILE A 187 1.30 -7.26 4.56
CA ILE A 187 0.36 -8.23 3.99
C ILE A 187 -1.06 -7.78 4.29
N GLY A 188 -1.82 -7.54 3.21
CA GLY A 188 -3.25 -7.29 3.29
C GLY A 188 -4.03 -8.59 3.52
N PHE A 189 -4.50 -8.80 4.74
CA PHE A 189 -5.48 -9.85 5.07
C PHE A 189 -6.89 -9.35 4.74
N GLU A 190 -7.14 -8.06 5.00
CA GLU A 190 -8.40 -7.33 4.87
C GLU A 190 -9.50 -7.77 5.81
N SER A 191 -9.90 -9.04 5.81
CA SER A 191 -11.05 -9.51 6.59
C SER A 191 -10.86 -10.94 7.06
N LEU A 192 -11.47 -11.26 8.21
CA LEU A 192 -11.63 -12.63 8.72
C LEU A 192 -12.91 -13.30 8.24
N SER A 193 -13.71 -12.61 7.43
CA SER A 193 -14.91 -13.16 6.80
C SER A 193 -14.62 -13.57 5.38
N GLN A 194 -14.77 -14.86 5.08
CA GLN A 194 -14.61 -15.36 3.70
C GLN A 194 -15.66 -14.75 2.76
N ALA A 195 -16.84 -14.38 3.28
CA ALA A 195 -17.87 -13.69 2.51
C ALA A 195 -17.41 -12.27 2.12
N SER A 196 -16.88 -11.49 3.08
CA SER A 196 -16.32 -10.16 2.83
C SER A 196 -15.16 -10.22 1.81
N LEU A 197 -14.29 -11.23 1.88
CA LEU A 197 -13.20 -11.40 0.91
C LEU A 197 -13.69 -11.73 -0.51
N ARG A 198 -14.73 -12.56 -0.64
CA ARG A 198 -15.34 -12.85 -1.95
C ARG A 198 -15.96 -11.59 -2.54
N GLU A 199 -16.70 -10.84 -1.74
CA GLU A 199 -17.27 -9.54 -2.13
C GLU A 199 -16.17 -8.55 -2.56
N ALA A 200 -15.07 -8.52 -1.82
CA ALA A 200 -13.91 -7.69 -2.11
C ALA A 200 -13.11 -8.12 -3.35
N SER A 201 -13.54 -9.17 -4.06
CA SER A 201 -12.80 -9.78 -5.18
C SER A 201 -11.40 -10.25 -4.78
N LYS A 202 -11.26 -10.72 -3.54
CA LYS A 202 -10.01 -11.25 -2.95
C LYS A 202 -10.15 -12.73 -2.50
N PRO A 203 -10.75 -13.64 -3.30
CA PRO A 203 -11.04 -15.02 -2.86
C PRO A 203 -9.78 -15.87 -2.66
N PHE A 204 -8.64 -15.46 -3.22
CA PHE A 204 -7.35 -16.11 -3.05
C PHE A 204 -6.80 -16.00 -1.62
N ASN A 205 -7.32 -15.07 -0.82
CA ASN A 205 -7.14 -15.10 0.62
C ASN A 205 -8.19 -16.06 1.21
N VAL A 206 -7.72 -17.20 1.71
CA VAL A 206 -8.57 -18.23 2.31
C VAL A 206 -8.39 -18.21 3.83
N VAL A 207 -9.42 -17.74 4.55
CA VAL A 207 -9.33 -17.43 6.00
C VAL A 207 -8.83 -18.62 6.83
N LYS A 208 -9.32 -19.83 6.54
CA LYS A 208 -8.92 -21.06 7.26
C LYS A 208 -7.41 -21.35 7.19
N HIS A 209 -6.68 -20.78 6.23
CA HIS A 209 -5.24 -20.97 6.07
C HIS A 209 -4.40 -19.85 6.70
N TYR A 210 -5.02 -18.83 7.30
CA TYR A 210 -4.27 -17.67 7.79
C TYR A 210 -3.27 -18.04 8.89
N GLU A 211 -3.67 -18.84 9.87
CA GLU A 211 -2.78 -19.22 10.98
C GLU A 211 -1.54 -20.00 10.47
N GLU A 212 -1.76 -20.94 9.54
CA GLU A 212 -0.69 -21.71 8.91
C GLU A 212 0.24 -20.81 8.09
N ALA A 213 -0.32 -19.90 7.28
CA ALA A 213 0.44 -18.97 6.46
C ALA A 213 1.30 -18.02 7.31
N ILE A 214 0.72 -17.47 8.39
CA ILE A 214 1.44 -16.61 9.35
C ILE A 214 2.61 -17.39 9.96
N LYS A 215 2.35 -18.60 10.48
CA LYS A 215 3.38 -19.47 11.07
C LYS A 215 4.50 -19.75 10.07
N LYS A 216 4.16 -20.07 8.82
CA LYS A 216 5.13 -20.40 7.77
C LYS A 216 6.01 -19.20 7.37
N ILE A 217 5.45 -17.99 7.35
CA ILE A 217 6.23 -16.77 7.12
C ILE A 217 7.17 -16.51 8.31
N HIS A 218 6.68 -16.65 9.54
CA HIS A 218 7.47 -16.47 10.76
C HIS A 218 8.62 -17.49 10.88
N THR A 219 8.43 -18.75 10.48
CA THR A 219 9.51 -19.76 10.51
C THR A 219 10.68 -19.43 9.58
N HIS A 220 10.44 -18.63 8.55
CA HIS A 220 11.50 -18.10 7.67
C HIS A 220 12.17 -16.83 8.22
N GLY A 221 11.80 -16.39 9.42
CA GLY A 221 12.36 -15.20 10.08
C GLY A 221 11.87 -13.89 9.49
N ILE A 222 10.76 -13.90 8.75
CA ILE A 222 10.16 -12.72 8.13
C ILE A 222 9.02 -12.23 9.02
N SER A 223 9.03 -10.93 9.35
CA SER A 223 7.96 -10.29 10.10
C SER A 223 6.75 -9.94 9.22
N ILE A 224 5.58 -9.85 9.82
CA ILE A 224 4.34 -9.45 9.14
C ILE A 224 3.85 -8.13 9.73
N HIS A 225 3.72 -7.13 8.87
CA HIS A 225 2.82 -6.01 9.12
C HIS A 225 1.46 -6.34 8.51
N ALA A 226 0.49 -6.71 9.33
CA ALA A 226 -0.82 -7.14 8.87
C ALA A 226 -1.75 -5.94 8.68
N ALA A 227 -2.43 -5.88 7.53
CA ALA A 227 -3.46 -4.89 7.27
C ALA A 227 -4.84 -5.52 7.23
N PHE A 228 -5.77 -4.88 7.95
CA PHE A 228 -7.18 -5.22 7.99
C PHE A 228 -8.03 -3.98 7.66
N ILE A 229 -9.15 -4.23 6.99
CA ILE A 229 -10.11 -3.22 6.59
C ILE A 229 -11.46 -3.61 7.20
N PHE A 230 -12.09 -2.66 7.87
CA PHE A 230 -13.42 -2.84 8.45
C PHE A 230 -14.50 -2.14 7.64
N GLY A 231 -15.70 -2.72 7.60
CA GLY A 231 -16.88 -2.11 6.98
C GLY A 231 -17.27 -2.71 5.65
N PHE A 232 -16.81 -3.93 5.33
CA PHE A 232 -17.41 -4.69 4.23
C PHE A 232 -18.90 -4.97 4.50
N ASP A 233 -19.68 -5.30 3.47
CA ASP A 233 -21.13 -5.45 3.64
C ASP A 233 -21.54 -6.60 4.56
N ASN A 234 -20.62 -7.55 4.79
CA ASN A 234 -20.82 -8.70 5.66
C ASN A 234 -20.17 -8.51 7.04
N ASP A 235 -19.65 -7.31 7.35
CA ASP A 235 -19.05 -6.99 8.64
C ASP A 235 -20.11 -6.38 9.56
N ASP A 236 -20.36 -7.00 10.70
CA ASP A 236 -21.10 -6.42 11.84
C ASP A 236 -20.10 -5.91 12.90
N GLU A 237 -20.59 -5.30 13.97
CA GLU A 237 -19.73 -4.73 15.03
C GLU A 237 -18.85 -5.77 15.74
N SER A 238 -19.19 -7.07 15.68
CA SER A 238 -18.35 -8.13 16.27
C SER A 238 -17.01 -8.29 15.53
N VAL A 239 -16.88 -7.75 14.31
CA VAL A 239 -15.65 -7.84 13.51
C VAL A 239 -14.44 -7.25 14.23
N PHE A 240 -14.63 -6.20 15.03
CA PHE A 240 -13.53 -5.52 15.72
C PHE A 240 -12.89 -6.43 16.76
N GLU A 241 -13.71 -7.03 17.63
CA GLU A 241 -13.25 -7.92 18.69
C GLU A 241 -12.62 -9.19 18.10
N LYS A 242 -13.32 -9.86 17.18
CA LYS A 242 -12.81 -11.05 16.48
C LYS A 242 -11.43 -10.81 15.85
N THR A 243 -11.22 -9.63 15.28
CA THR A 243 -9.94 -9.28 14.65
C THR A 243 -8.84 -9.04 15.66
N VAL A 244 -9.12 -8.35 16.77
CA VAL A 244 -8.15 -8.17 17.88
C VAL A 244 -7.77 -9.51 18.50
N GLU A 245 -8.73 -10.39 18.73
CA GLU A 245 -8.50 -11.74 19.25
C GLU A 245 -7.60 -12.55 18.31
N PHE A 246 -7.93 -12.56 17.02
CA PHE A 246 -7.13 -13.24 16.00
C PHE A 246 -5.69 -12.72 15.95
N VAL A 247 -5.50 -11.40 15.99
CA VAL A 247 -4.19 -10.75 16.01
C VAL A 247 -3.35 -11.20 17.21
N ASN A 248 -3.97 -11.31 18.39
CA ASN A 248 -3.31 -11.79 19.59
C ASN A 248 -2.98 -13.28 19.53
N LYS A 249 -3.96 -14.10 19.10
CA LYS A 249 -3.81 -15.56 18.96
C LYS A 249 -2.67 -15.93 18.02
N THR A 250 -2.58 -15.25 16.89
CA THR A 250 -1.59 -15.53 15.83
C THR A 250 -0.27 -14.78 16.00
N LYS A 251 -0.15 -13.94 17.02
CA LYS A 251 1.07 -13.19 17.35
C LYS A 251 1.60 -12.38 16.16
N LEU A 252 0.71 -11.73 15.42
CA LEU A 252 1.08 -10.81 14.34
C LEU A 252 1.97 -9.69 14.88
N ASP A 253 2.98 -9.27 14.11
CA ASP A 253 4.07 -8.48 14.66
C ASP A 253 3.73 -6.99 14.80
N SER A 254 3.11 -6.42 13.76
CA SER A 254 2.55 -5.07 13.76
C SER A 254 1.31 -5.05 12.85
N ILE A 255 0.39 -4.13 13.13
CA ILE A 255 -0.94 -4.14 12.53
C ILE A 255 -1.37 -2.73 12.14
N SER A 256 -2.04 -2.61 11.00
CA SER A 256 -2.82 -1.43 10.62
C SER A 256 -4.28 -1.77 10.42
N PHE A 257 -5.17 -0.99 11.05
CA PHE A 257 -6.60 -1.01 10.78
C PHE A 257 -7.01 0.24 10.01
N SER A 258 -7.94 0.07 9.09
CA SER A 258 -8.59 1.17 8.38
C SER A 258 -10.07 0.88 8.18
N ALA A 259 -10.89 1.93 8.10
CA ALA A 259 -12.22 1.80 7.56
C ALA A 259 -12.11 1.57 6.03
N LEU A 260 -13.06 0.85 5.46
CA LEU A 260 -13.17 0.69 4.02
C LEU A 260 -13.39 2.06 3.36
N ILE A 261 -12.48 2.45 2.48
CA ILE A 261 -12.57 3.74 1.77
C ILE A 261 -12.93 3.51 0.30
N PRO A 262 -14.09 4.00 -0.16
CA PRO A 262 -14.46 3.92 -1.56
C PRO A 262 -13.79 5.04 -2.36
N PHE A 263 -12.58 4.78 -2.86
CA PHE A 263 -11.88 5.74 -3.72
C PHE A 263 -12.53 5.81 -5.12
N PRO A 264 -12.69 7.01 -5.70
CA PRO A 264 -13.16 7.14 -7.08
C PRO A 264 -12.34 6.33 -8.08
N GLY A 265 -13.01 5.85 -9.12
CA GLY A 265 -12.43 4.93 -10.11
C GLY A 265 -12.52 3.45 -9.73
N THR A 266 -12.72 3.12 -8.45
CA THR A 266 -12.81 1.72 -7.99
C THR A 266 -14.19 1.09 -8.25
N PRO A 267 -14.28 -0.24 -8.44
CA PRO A 267 -15.56 -0.95 -8.47
C PRO A 267 -16.42 -0.72 -7.21
N LEU A 268 -15.80 -0.68 -6.03
CA LEU A 268 -16.49 -0.39 -4.77
C LEU A 268 -17.18 0.97 -4.80
N TYR A 269 -16.48 2.02 -5.23
CA TYR A 269 -17.06 3.37 -5.30
C TYR A 269 -18.28 3.41 -6.23
N ARG A 270 -18.20 2.79 -7.41
CA ARG A 270 -19.34 2.69 -8.33
C ARG A 270 -20.53 1.95 -7.71
N LYS A 271 -20.27 0.85 -7.00
CA LYS A 271 -21.31 0.10 -6.26
C LYS A 271 -22.00 1.00 -5.23
N LEU A 272 -21.24 1.65 -4.35
CA LEU A 272 -21.80 2.45 -3.26
C LEU A 272 -22.51 3.71 -3.75
N ILE A 273 -22.08 4.33 -4.84
CA ILE A 273 -22.82 5.42 -5.49
C ILE A 273 -24.18 4.91 -6.00
N LYS A 274 -24.20 3.77 -6.70
CA LYS A 274 -25.46 3.17 -7.21
C LYS A 274 -26.42 2.79 -6.08
N GLU A 275 -25.89 2.38 -4.94
CA GLU A 275 -26.66 2.05 -3.73
C GLU A 275 -27.03 3.29 -2.88
N ASN A 276 -26.62 4.50 -3.28
CA ASN A 276 -26.80 5.74 -2.52
C ASN A 276 -26.24 5.68 -1.08
N ARG A 277 -25.06 5.07 -0.92
CA ARG A 277 -24.41 4.84 0.38
C ARG A 277 -23.20 5.73 0.64
N ILE A 278 -22.79 6.57 -0.31
CA ILE A 278 -21.73 7.55 -0.09
C ILE A 278 -22.29 8.71 0.73
N ILE A 279 -21.71 8.97 1.91
CA ILE A 279 -22.16 10.02 2.84
C ILE A 279 -21.52 11.36 2.47
N THR A 280 -20.25 11.34 2.05
CA THR A 280 -19.52 12.56 1.71
C THR A 280 -18.38 12.27 0.74
N THR A 281 -18.12 13.23 -0.16
CA THR A 281 -16.96 13.24 -1.06
C THR A 281 -15.90 14.25 -0.60
N ASN A 282 -16.05 14.84 0.59
CA ASN A 282 -15.07 15.78 1.12
C ASN A 282 -13.78 15.05 1.53
N TRP A 283 -12.70 15.29 0.79
CA TRP A 283 -11.39 14.65 0.98
C TRP A 283 -10.80 14.83 2.37
N SER A 284 -11.14 15.89 3.11
CA SER A 284 -10.67 16.05 4.50
C SER A 284 -11.22 14.99 5.45
N LYS A 285 -12.30 14.30 5.06
CA LYS A 285 -12.94 13.23 5.84
C LYS A 285 -12.47 11.82 5.46
N TYR A 286 -11.65 11.65 4.42
CA TYR A 286 -11.16 10.35 3.92
C TYR A 286 -10.11 9.68 4.84
N GLY A 287 -10.03 10.09 6.10
CA GLY A 287 -9.31 9.38 7.18
C GLY A 287 -10.20 8.46 8.01
N GLY A 288 -11.51 8.46 7.79
CA GLY A 288 -12.49 7.58 8.42
C GLY A 288 -13.54 7.09 7.42
N ALA A 289 -14.55 6.39 7.89
CA ALA A 289 -15.67 5.95 7.07
C ALA A 289 -16.36 7.16 6.42
N VAL A 290 -16.55 7.12 5.09
CA VAL A 290 -17.24 8.16 4.29
C VAL A 290 -18.47 7.62 3.57
N PHE A 291 -18.93 6.45 4.00
CA PHE A 291 -20.08 5.74 3.44
C PHE A 291 -20.86 5.06 4.57
N GLN A 292 -22.09 4.64 4.28
CA GLN A 292 -22.96 3.93 5.21
C GLN A 292 -22.74 2.40 5.09
N PRO A 293 -22.19 1.71 6.10
CA PRO A 293 -22.13 0.25 6.12
C PRO A 293 -23.53 -0.37 6.22
N LYS A 294 -23.69 -1.64 5.81
CA LYS A 294 -25.00 -2.32 5.84
C LYS A 294 -25.43 -2.77 7.23
N LEU A 295 -24.49 -3.21 8.06
CA LEU A 295 -24.76 -3.88 9.32
C LEU A 295 -24.28 -3.10 10.56
N MET A 296 -23.84 -1.84 10.38
CA MET A 296 -23.46 -0.93 11.46
C MET A 296 -23.58 0.53 10.99
N SER A 297 -23.59 1.49 11.92
CA SER A 297 -23.55 2.91 11.58
C SER A 297 -22.15 3.36 11.14
N GLN A 298 -22.05 4.53 10.51
CA GLN A 298 -20.77 5.17 10.18
C GLN A 298 -19.95 5.47 11.46
N GLU A 299 -20.64 5.90 12.52
CA GLU A 299 -20.06 6.19 13.83
C GLU A 299 -19.51 4.92 14.48
N ALA A 300 -20.29 3.83 14.47
CA ALA A 300 -19.86 2.54 15.00
C ALA A 300 -18.62 2.02 14.27
N LEU A 301 -18.55 2.18 12.94
CA LEU A 301 -17.37 1.81 12.16
C LEU A 301 -16.13 2.61 12.59
N ASN A 302 -16.26 3.94 12.70
CA ASN A 302 -15.15 4.80 13.09
C ASN A 302 -14.65 4.52 14.51
N GLU A 303 -15.57 4.41 15.48
CA GLU A 303 -15.22 4.13 16.87
C GLU A 303 -14.70 2.70 17.07
N GLY A 304 -15.27 1.72 16.36
CA GLY A 304 -14.78 0.35 16.34
C GLY A 304 -13.35 0.24 15.79
N CYS A 305 -13.02 0.99 14.72
CA CYS A 305 -11.66 1.09 14.22
C CYS A 305 -10.70 1.65 15.29
N LYS A 306 -11.06 2.76 15.94
CA LYS A 306 -10.24 3.36 17.02
C LYS A 306 -10.08 2.41 18.20
N TRP A 307 -11.16 1.71 18.59
CA TRP A 307 -11.14 0.70 19.63
C TRP A 307 -10.17 -0.44 19.29
N ALA A 308 -10.23 -0.99 18.07
CA ALA A 308 -9.34 -2.06 17.63
C ALA A 308 -7.86 -1.65 17.69
N TRP A 309 -7.55 -0.41 17.26
CA TRP A 309 -6.21 0.18 17.42
C TRP A 309 -5.78 0.24 18.90
N ARG A 310 -6.64 0.76 19.79
CA ARG A 310 -6.34 0.88 21.23
C ARG A 310 -6.11 -0.48 21.89
N GLN A 311 -6.90 -1.49 21.54
CA GLN A 311 -6.77 -2.84 22.10
C GLN A 311 -5.51 -3.56 21.59
N CYS A 312 -5.24 -3.54 20.28
CA CYS A 312 -4.05 -4.18 19.69
C CYS A 312 -2.72 -3.57 20.14
N TYR A 313 -2.72 -2.28 20.50
CA TYR A 313 -1.54 -1.59 21.03
C TYR A 313 -1.65 -1.29 22.53
N SER A 314 -2.51 -2.02 23.24
CA SER A 314 -2.45 -2.13 24.70
C SER A 314 -1.16 -2.83 25.12
N TYR A 315 -0.65 -2.55 26.31
CA TYR A 315 0.56 -3.25 26.79
C TYR A 315 0.34 -4.77 26.82
N LYS A 316 -0.82 -5.21 27.32
CA LYS A 316 -1.22 -6.63 27.35
C LYS A 316 -1.11 -7.27 25.96
N SER A 317 -1.74 -6.69 24.93
CA SER A 317 -1.67 -7.23 23.56
C SER A 317 -0.25 -7.23 23.02
N ILE A 318 0.50 -6.13 23.20
CA ILE A 318 1.90 -6.06 22.76
C ILE A 318 2.72 -7.20 23.39
N PHE A 319 2.64 -7.41 24.71
CA PHE A 319 3.37 -8.48 25.40
C PHE A 319 2.90 -9.89 25.01
N THR A 320 1.61 -10.09 24.74
CA THR A 320 1.10 -11.37 24.22
C THR A 320 1.70 -11.72 22.85
N ARG A 321 1.89 -10.71 21.99
CA ARG A 321 2.44 -10.88 20.64
C ARG A 321 3.97 -10.91 20.62
N LEU A 322 4.63 -10.32 21.62
CA LEU A 322 6.09 -10.38 21.77
C LEU A 322 6.54 -11.83 21.98
N GLY A 323 7.28 -12.38 21.02
CA GLY A 323 7.82 -13.73 21.08
C GLY A 323 7.59 -14.58 19.83
N SER A 324 6.84 -14.10 18.83
CA SER A 324 6.72 -14.70 17.49
C SER A 324 8.10 -14.87 16.82
N LEU A 325 8.97 -13.87 16.95
CA LEU A 325 10.28 -13.82 16.30
C LEU A 325 11.40 -13.50 17.32
N LYS A 326 12.05 -14.56 17.84
CA LYS A 326 13.18 -14.44 18.79
C LYS A 326 14.33 -13.56 18.27
N ARG A 327 14.53 -13.50 16.94
CA ARG A 327 15.67 -12.82 16.31
C ARG A 327 15.52 -11.28 16.26
N HIS A 328 14.29 -10.76 16.32
CA HIS A 328 14.00 -9.32 16.10
C HIS A 328 13.09 -8.70 17.16
N TRP A 329 12.90 -9.37 18.31
CA TRP A 329 11.95 -8.97 19.35
C TRP A 329 12.11 -7.51 19.82
N PHE A 330 13.34 -6.98 19.87
CA PHE A 330 13.61 -5.60 20.25
C PHE A 330 13.05 -4.60 19.22
N LEU A 331 13.21 -4.89 17.92
CA LEU A 331 12.69 -4.06 16.84
C LEU A 331 11.16 -4.10 16.86
N HIS A 332 10.59 -5.28 17.08
CA HIS A 332 9.15 -5.44 17.26
C HIS A 332 8.61 -4.62 18.43
N LEU A 333 9.28 -4.65 19.57
CA LEU A 333 8.90 -3.84 20.72
C LEU A 333 8.94 -2.35 20.39
N LEU A 334 10.03 -1.86 19.78
CA LEU A 334 10.15 -0.45 19.39
C LEU A 334 9.06 -0.01 18.41
N VAL A 335 8.76 -0.83 17.39
CA VAL A 335 7.68 -0.56 16.43
C VAL A 335 6.34 -0.51 17.15
N ASN A 336 6.03 -1.48 18.01
CA ASN A 336 4.77 -1.52 18.75
C ASN A 336 4.61 -0.35 19.73
N LEU A 337 5.69 0.06 20.41
CA LEU A 337 5.68 1.25 21.28
C LEU A 337 5.51 2.55 20.46
N GLY A 338 6.10 2.61 19.26
CA GLY A 338 5.90 3.70 18.32
C GLY A 338 4.44 3.85 17.90
N TYR A 339 3.80 2.74 17.49
CA TYR A 339 2.37 2.72 17.18
C TYR A 339 1.53 3.05 18.41
N LYS A 340 1.85 2.53 19.60
CA LYS A 340 1.13 2.89 20.83
C LYS A 340 1.15 4.39 21.11
N LYS A 341 2.29 5.06 20.91
CA LYS A 341 2.41 6.51 21.06
C LYS A 341 1.50 7.24 20.07
N TRP A 342 1.46 6.78 18.81
CA TRP A 342 0.57 7.35 17.78
C TRP A 342 -0.92 7.08 18.06
N VAL A 343 -1.29 5.87 18.49
CA VAL A 343 -2.68 5.53 18.84
C VAL A 343 -3.20 6.38 20.01
N ARG A 344 -2.33 6.83 20.92
CA ARG A 344 -2.72 7.78 21.99
C ARG A 344 -3.08 9.17 21.47
N SER A 345 -2.71 9.52 20.24
CA SER A 345 -3.10 10.76 19.58
C SER A 345 -4.34 10.64 18.70
N LEU A 346 -4.93 9.44 18.59
CA LEU A 346 -6.22 9.17 17.91
C LEU A 346 -7.40 9.32 18.87
#